data_AF-A0A6L2PQF4-F1
#
_entry.id   AF-A0A6L2PQF4-F1
#
_cell.length_a   1.000
_cell.length_b   1.000
_cell.length_c   1.000
_cell.angle_alpha   90.00
_cell.angle_beta   90.00
_cell.angle_gamma   90.00
#
_symmetry.space_group_name_H-M   'P 1'
#
loop_
_entity.id
_entity.type
_entity.pdbx_description
1 polymer ?
#
loop_
_entity_poly.entity_id
_entity_poly.type
_entity_poly.pdbx_seq_one_letter_code
_entity_poly.pdbx_strand_id
1 'polypeptide(L)'
;LNTNVLESFVENFAKNSDILANKLKAVADGVIAHDIVPYFTRCSLDIICETGAHVEINAQDGKDNDTLNAITTIIETVAARITKPWLYIEWIFSATKLGNTFQVHHIKTLKDKLQN
;
A
#
# COMPACT_ATOMS: atom_id res chain seq x y z
N LEU A 1 -6.65 -17.52 -22.10
CA LEU A 1 -6.21 -16.93 -20.80
C LEU A 1 -5.00 -16.08 -21.10
N ASN A 2 -5.07 -14.78 -20.83
CA ASN A 2 -4.01 -13.82 -21.14
C ASN A 2 -2.91 -13.94 -20.06
N THR A 3 -1.80 -14.60 -20.38
CA THR A 3 -0.69 -14.89 -19.45
C THR A 3 0.13 -13.64 -19.09
N ASN A 4 0.03 -12.58 -19.90
CA ASN A 4 0.81 -11.35 -19.77
C ASN A 4 0.61 -10.62 -18.42
N VAL A 5 -0.55 -10.79 -17.78
CA VAL A 5 -0.84 -10.16 -16.48
C VAL A 5 -0.06 -10.82 -15.34
N LEU A 6 0.17 -12.13 -15.42
CA LEU A 6 0.91 -12.83 -14.38
C LEU A 6 2.42 -12.56 -14.51
N GLU A 7 2.92 -12.42 -15.74
CA GLU A 7 4.31 -12.04 -16.01
C GLU A 7 4.64 -10.66 -15.45
N SER A 8 3.78 -9.65 -15.66
CA SER A 8 3.99 -8.32 -15.09
C SER A 8 3.96 -8.29 -13.56
N PHE A 9 3.15 -9.14 -12.93
CA PHE A 9 3.18 -9.29 -11.47
C PHE A 9 4.53 -9.83 -11.00
N VAL A 10 5.04 -10.89 -11.63
CA VAL A 10 6.33 -11.50 -11.27
C VAL A 10 7.48 -10.51 -11.41
N GLU A 11 7.49 -9.69 -12.48
CA GLU A 11 8.49 -8.62 -12.66
C GLU A 11 8.43 -7.59 -11.53
N ASN A 12 7.23 -7.11 -11.17
CA ASN A 12 7.04 -6.16 -10.07
C ASN A 12 7.47 -6.75 -8.72
N PHE A 13 7.13 -8.02 -8.45
CA PHE A 13 7.55 -8.71 -7.22
C PHE A 13 9.08 -8.83 -7.15
N ALA A 14 9.74 -9.21 -8.24
CA ALA A 14 11.19 -9.38 -8.29
C ALA A 14 11.90 -8.04 -8.04
N LYS A 15 11.51 -6.98 -8.78
CA LYS A 15 12.05 -5.62 -8.62
C LYS A 15 11.95 -5.13 -7.18
N ASN A 16 10.77 -5.21 -6.58
CA ASN A 16 10.56 -4.70 -5.21
C ASN A 16 11.25 -5.55 -4.15
N SER A 17 11.37 -6.86 -4.37
CA SER A 17 12.12 -7.77 -3.49
C SER A 17 13.62 -7.46 -3.48
N ASP A 18 14.20 -7.14 -4.64
CA ASP A 18 15.61 -6.73 -4.73
C ASP A 18 15.86 -5.40 -4.01
N ILE A 19 14.96 -4.43 -4.13
CA ILE A 19 15.03 -3.16 -3.39
C ILE A 19 14.99 -3.42 -1.88
N LEU A 20 14.06 -4.26 -1.43
CA LEU A 20 13.92 -4.64 -0.02
C LEU A 20 15.20 -5.32 0.50
N ALA A 21 15.74 -6.28 -0.26
CA ALA A 21 16.97 -6.98 0.10
C ALA A 21 18.15 -6.01 0.23
N ASN A 22 18.28 -5.05 -0.69
CA ASN A 22 19.32 -4.02 -0.62
C ASN A 22 19.17 -3.11 0.62
N LYS A 23 17.94 -2.71 0.97
CA LYS A 23 17.67 -1.91 2.18
C LYS A 23 17.95 -2.68 3.46
N LEU A 24 17.57 -3.95 3.52
CA LEU A 24 17.88 -4.82 4.66
C LEU A 24 19.37 -5.07 4.79
N LYS A 25 20.09 -5.28 3.68
CA LYS A 25 21.55 -5.45 3.68
C LYS A 25 22.27 -4.22 4.22
N ALA A 26 21.75 -3.02 3.97
CA ALA A 26 22.34 -1.78 4.48
C ALA A 26 22.22 -1.63 6.01
N VAL A 27 21.22 -2.28 6.63
CA VAL A 27 21.01 -2.24 8.09
C VAL A 27 21.42 -3.53 8.80
N ALA A 28 21.67 -4.62 8.05
CA ALA A 28 22.11 -5.89 8.60
C ALA A 28 23.58 -5.84 9.01
N ASP A 29 23.85 -5.28 10.19
CA ASP A 29 25.18 -5.26 10.82
C ASP A 29 25.57 -6.60 11.46
N GLY A 30 24.59 -7.52 11.61
CA GLY A 30 24.77 -8.83 12.24
C GLY A 30 24.87 -8.80 13.77
N VAL A 31 24.64 -7.63 14.37
CA VAL A 31 24.81 -7.37 15.81
C VAL A 31 23.48 -6.97 16.44
N ILE A 32 22.67 -6.16 15.76
CA ILE A 32 21.42 -5.62 16.28
C ILE A 32 20.23 -6.31 15.58
N ALA A 33 19.26 -6.75 16.37
CA ALA A 33 17.98 -7.20 15.84
C ALA A 33 17.16 -5.98 15.41
N HIS A 34 16.80 -5.93 14.13
CA HIS A 34 15.95 -4.88 13.58
C HIS A 34 14.53 -5.38 13.37
N ASP A 35 13.55 -4.53 13.66
CA ASP A 35 12.16 -4.79 13.27
C ASP A 35 12.02 -4.65 11.74
N ILE A 36 11.71 -5.76 11.08
CA ILE A 36 11.57 -5.83 9.63
C ILE A 36 10.16 -5.45 9.15
N VAL A 37 9.18 -5.38 10.05
CA VAL A 37 7.78 -5.12 9.68
C VAL A 37 7.65 -3.82 8.88
N PRO A 38 8.25 -2.68 9.27
CA PRO A 38 8.14 -1.43 8.51
C PRO A 38 8.73 -1.53 7.09
N TYR A 39 9.80 -2.31 6.90
CA TYR A 39 10.41 -2.52 5.59
C TYR A 39 9.49 -3.35 4.69
N PHE A 40 8.94 -4.43 5.25
CA PHE A 40 8.02 -5.31 4.54
C PHE A 40 6.71 -4.61 4.17
N THR A 41 6.16 -3.80 5.09
CA THR A 41 4.96 -3.00 4.82
C THR A 41 5.17 -2.05 3.66
N ARG A 42 6.31 -1.33 3.61
CA ARG A 42 6.63 -0.42 2.50
C ARG A 42 6.80 -1.15 1.17
N CYS A 43 7.50 -2.28 1.16
CA CYS A 43 7.64 -3.12 -0.04
C CYS A 43 6.29 -3.64 -0.56
N SER A 44 5.43 -4.09 0.36
CA SER A 44 4.08 -4.56 0.01
C SER A 44 3.23 -3.45 -0.61
N LEU A 45 3.36 -2.22 -0.11
CA LEU A 45 2.67 -1.05 -0.66
C LEU A 45 3.14 -0.72 -2.08
N ASP A 46 4.45 -0.72 -2.33
CA ASP A 46 5.00 -0.49 -3.69
C ASP A 46 4.47 -1.54 -4.67
N ILE A 47 4.50 -2.82 -4.29
CA ILE A 47 3.99 -3.90 -5.14
C ILE A 47 2.51 -3.69 -5.46
N ILE A 48 1.66 -3.41 -4.46
CA ILE A 48 0.21 -3.22 -4.67
C ILE A 48 -0.05 -2.03 -5.59
N CYS A 49 0.68 -0.93 -5.42
CA CYS A 49 0.51 0.28 -6.21
C CYS A 49 1.03 0.14 -7.65
N GLU A 50 2.20 -0.47 -7.85
CA GLU A 50 2.73 -0.73 -9.18
C GLU A 50 1.87 -1.76 -9.93
N THR A 51 1.37 -2.77 -9.20
CA THR A 51 0.58 -3.87 -9.77
C THR A 51 -0.87 -3.46 -10.09
N GLY A 52 -1.53 -2.75 -9.18
CA GLY A 52 -2.93 -2.37 -9.33
C GLY A 52 -3.12 -1.03 -10.04
N ALA A 53 -2.29 -0.04 -9.71
CA ALA A 53 -2.46 1.34 -10.17
C ALA A 53 -1.49 1.74 -11.28
N HIS A 54 -0.48 0.92 -11.62
CA HIS A 54 0.59 1.26 -12.56
C HIS A 54 1.33 2.57 -12.19
N VAL A 55 1.37 2.90 -10.89
CA VAL A 55 2.05 4.09 -10.37
C VAL A 55 3.17 3.67 -9.43
N GLU A 56 4.38 4.16 -9.70
CA GLU A 56 5.53 4.01 -8.82
C GLU A 56 5.48 5.05 -7.70
N ILE A 57 5.04 4.64 -6.50
CA ILE A 57 5.00 5.53 -5.33
C ILE A 57 6.35 5.59 -4.59
N ASN A 58 7.24 4.61 -4.83
CA ASN A 58 8.57 4.52 -4.23
C ASN A 58 8.53 4.61 -2.68
N ALA A 59 7.55 3.93 -2.08
CA ALA A 59 7.30 3.88 -0.64
C ALA A 59 8.52 3.39 0.15
N GLN A 60 9.28 2.45 -0.40
CA GLN A 60 10.51 1.97 0.24
C GLN A 60 11.57 3.06 0.40
N ASP A 61 11.61 4.08 -0.46
CA ASP A 61 12.54 5.23 -0.40
C ASP A 61 12.11 6.35 0.55
N GLY A 62 10.93 6.24 1.17
CA GLY A 62 10.38 7.29 2.04
C GLY A 62 10.00 8.56 1.29
N LYS A 63 9.92 8.48 -0.04
CA LYS A 63 9.34 9.54 -0.87
C LYS A 63 7.82 9.35 -0.79
N ASP A 64 7.11 10.44 -0.48
CA ASP A 64 5.64 10.49 -0.48
C ASP A 64 4.90 9.85 0.72
N ASN A 65 5.29 10.24 1.94
CA ASN A 65 4.63 9.80 3.18
C ASN A 65 3.12 10.09 3.22
N ASP A 66 2.64 11.16 2.59
CA ASP A 66 1.22 11.52 2.60
C ASP A 66 0.37 10.53 1.79
N THR A 67 0.88 10.11 0.63
CA THR A 67 0.24 9.09 -0.21
C THR A 67 0.32 7.72 0.45
N LEU A 68 1.46 7.42 1.08
CA LEU A 68 1.68 6.20 1.85
C LEU A 68 0.70 6.10 3.03
N ASN A 69 0.51 7.18 3.78
CA ASN A 69 -0.47 7.26 4.85
C ASN A 69 -1.91 7.10 4.32
N ALA A 70 -2.22 7.70 3.17
CA ALA A 70 -3.53 7.56 2.55
C ALA A 70 -3.83 6.11 2.12
N ILE A 71 -2.88 5.45 1.46
CA ILE A 71 -3.04 4.05 1.03
C ILE A 71 -3.13 3.12 2.23
N THR A 72 -2.28 3.31 3.25
CA THR A 72 -2.33 2.51 4.48
C THR A 72 -3.69 2.63 5.16
N THR A 73 -4.21 3.85 5.31
CA THR A 73 -5.55 4.10 5.84
C THR A 73 -6.63 3.39 5.02
N ILE A 74 -6.48 3.35 3.69
CA ILE A 74 -7.42 2.66 2.82
C ILE A 74 -7.39 1.16 3.03
N ILE A 75 -6.20 0.55 3.06
CA ILE A 75 -6.02 -0.88 3.28
C ILE A 75 -6.60 -1.29 4.63
N GLU A 76 -6.30 -0.54 5.69
CA GLU A 76 -6.85 -0.78 7.03
C GLU A 76 -8.38 -0.68 7.05
N THR A 77 -8.94 0.32 6.34
CA THR A 77 -10.38 0.49 6.22
C THR A 77 -11.03 -0.68 5.47
N VAL A 78 -10.43 -1.13 4.37
CA VAL A 78 -10.92 -2.29 3.61
C VAL A 78 -10.84 -3.56 4.45
N ALA A 79 -9.73 -3.80 5.14
CA ALA A 79 -9.57 -4.93 6.05
C ALA A 79 -10.60 -4.91 7.19
N ALA A 80 -10.86 -3.73 7.77
CA ALA A 80 -11.90 -3.55 8.78
C ALA A 80 -13.30 -3.82 8.23
N ARG A 81 -13.58 -3.47 6.97
CA ARG A 81 -14.86 -3.78 6.32
C ARG A 81 -14.99 -5.28 6.10
N ILE A 82 -13.97 -5.95 5.57
CA ILE A 82 -13.96 -7.42 5.33
C ILE A 82 -14.24 -8.21 6.62
N THR A 83 -13.68 -7.77 7.74
CA THR A 83 -13.82 -8.46 9.03
C THR A 83 -15.12 -8.11 9.78
N LYS A 84 -15.82 -7.05 9.39
CA LYS A 84 -17.01 -6.54 10.08
C LYS A 84 -18.17 -6.40 9.10
N PRO A 85 -19.01 -7.44 8.94
CA PRO A 85 -20.10 -7.45 7.97
C PRO A 85 -21.08 -6.28 8.07
N TRP A 86 -21.26 -5.69 9.26
CA TRP A 86 -22.10 -4.51 9.46
C TRP A 86 -21.55 -3.22 8.83
N LEU A 87 -20.27 -3.18 8.46
CA LEU A 87 -19.63 -2.07 7.72
C LEU A 87 -19.72 -2.25 6.19
N TYR A 88 -20.38 -3.30 5.69
CA TYR A 88 -20.70 -3.46 4.26
C TYR A 88 -21.85 -2.57 3.80
N ILE A 89 -22.62 -2.06 4.75
CA ILE A 89 -23.77 -1.20 4.46
C ILE A 89 -23.27 0.25 4.40
N GLU A 90 -23.39 0.86 3.24
CA GLU A 90 -22.72 2.13 2.91
C GLU A 90 -23.20 3.32 3.73
N TRP A 91 -24.48 3.35 4.12
CA TRP A 91 -25.00 4.39 5.00
C TRP A 91 -24.48 4.25 6.44
N ILE A 92 -24.35 3.01 6.94
CA ILE A 92 -23.78 2.73 8.27
C ILE A 92 -22.30 3.13 8.28
N PHE A 93 -21.56 2.76 7.24
CA PHE A 93 -20.16 3.13 7.10
C PHE A 93 -19.98 4.65 7.00
N SER A 94 -20.77 5.32 6.17
CA SER A 94 -20.72 6.79 6.00
C SER A 94 -21.09 7.57 7.27
N ALA A 95 -21.91 6.97 8.15
CA ALA A 95 -22.24 7.54 9.45
C ALA A 95 -21.11 7.38 10.50
N THR A 96 -20.12 6.53 10.26
CA THR A 96 -18.96 6.40 11.15
C THR A 96 -17.91 7.49 10.88
N LYS A 97 -17.14 7.86 11.92
CA LYS A 97 -15.99 8.78 11.77
C LYS A 97 -14.99 8.29 10.71
N LEU A 98 -14.80 6.97 10.61
CA LEU A 98 -13.90 6.33 9.64
C LEU A 98 -14.38 6.54 8.19
N GLY A 99 -15.68 6.39 7.92
CA GLY A 99 -16.24 6.60 6.59
C GLY A 99 -16.14 8.04 6.10
N ASN A 100 -16.37 9.02 6.99
CA ASN A 100 -16.23 10.44 6.64
C ASN A 100 -14.77 10.83 6.30
N THR A 101 -13.79 10.37 7.07
CA THR A 101 -12.36 10.68 6.81
C THR A 101 -11.86 9.97 5.54
N PHE A 102 -12.25 8.70 5.34
CA PHE A 102 -11.89 7.89 4.17
C PHE A 102 -12.39 8.50 2.85
N GLN A 103 -13.66 8.92 2.80
CA GLN A 103 -14.29 9.48 1.60
C GLN A 103 -13.70 10.84 1.19
N VAL A 104 -13.45 11.74 2.15
CA VAL A 104 -13.15 13.15 1.85
C VAL A 104 -11.67 13.41 1.57
N HIS A 105 -10.77 12.76 2.31
CA HIS A 105 -9.34 13.11 2.25
C HIS A 105 -8.54 12.11 1.39
N HIS A 106 -8.67 10.81 1.65
CA HIS A 106 -7.76 9.82 1.08
C HIS A 106 -8.11 9.38 -0.35
N ILE A 107 -9.41 9.22 -0.65
CA ILE A 107 -9.85 8.88 -2.02
C ILE A 107 -9.61 10.05 -2.99
N LYS A 108 -9.74 11.30 -2.52
CA LYS A 108 -9.59 12.49 -3.37
C LYS A 108 -8.12 12.71 -3.76
N THR A 109 -7.21 12.66 -2.79
CA THR A 109 -5.76 12.76 -3.05
C THR A 109 -5.26 11.68 -4.00
N LEU A 110 -5.75 10.44 -3.87
CA LEU A 110 -5.40 9.37 -4.81
C LEU A 110 -5.97 9.60 -6.22
N LYS A 111 -7.21 10.07 -6.33
CA LYS A 111 -7.80 10.39 -7.64
C LYS A 111 -7.04 11.52 -8.34
N ASP A 112 -6.66 12.57 -7.62
CA ASP A 112 -5.94 13.72 -8.18
C ASP A 112 -4.51 13.35 -8.65
N LYS A 113 -3.88 12.34 -8.01
CA LYS A 113 -2.58 11.79 -8.43
C LYS A 113 -2.66 10.75 -9.53
N LEU A 114 -3.81 10.09 -9.71
CA LEU A 114 -4.03 9.09 -10.77
C LEU A 114 -4.51 9.72 -12.10
N GLN A 115 -4.97 10.98 -12.08
CA GLN A 115 -5.45 11.72 -13.26
C GLN A 115 -4.45 12.72 -13.86
N ASN A 116 -3.28 12.91 -13.24
CA ASN A 116 -2.15 13.67 -13.77
C ASN A 116 -1.02 12.73 -14.17
#